data_AF-A0A3L6SKM7-F1
#
_entry.id   AF-A0A3L6SKM7-F1
#
_cell.length_a   1.000
_cell.length_b   1.000
_cell.length_c   1.000
_cell.angle_alpha   90.00
_cell.angle_beta   90.00
_cell.angle_gamma   90.00
#
_symmetry.space_group_name_H-M   'P 1'
#
loop_
_entity.id
_entity.type
_entity.pdbx_description
1 polymer ?
#
loop_
_entity_poly.entity_id
_entity_poly.type
_entity_poly.pdbx_seq_one_letter_code
_entity_poly.pdbx_strand_id
1 'polypeptide(L)'
;MDVANDITQVGVHGAGLTNMMFLPPGVTMVQIVPWSGHRWLARMDFGDPVDAMGLRYIQYEIGVHDSTLKDKYPRDHEIFTILTALHKKGFKFMRHTLLNGQDITIDLNCFRAVLLRALRDDLTQ
;
A
#
# COMPACT_ATOMS: atom_id res chain seq x y z
N MET A 1 9.49 -12.09 -30.15
CA MET A 1 8.47 -12.27 -29.11
C MET A 1 9.11 -11.80 -27.82
N ASP A 2 8.68 -10.63 -27.38
CA ASP A 2 9.31 -9.87 -26.30
C ASP A 2 8.90 -10.46 -24.95
N VAL A 3 9.87 -10.74 -24.09
CA VAL A 3 9.67 -11.39 -22.78
C VAL A 3 9.41 -10.32 -21.69
N ALA A 4 9.04 -9.11 -22.10
CA ALA A 4 8.99 -7.92 -21.24
C ALA A 4 7.58 -7.54 -20.74
N ASN A 5 6.52 -8.23 -21.17
CA ASN A 5 5.14 -7.78 -20.92
C ASN A 5 4.48 -8.31 -19.63
N ASP A 6 5.18 -9.11 -18.81
CA ASP A 6 4.62 -9.77 -17.61
C ASP A 6 5.25 -9.30 -16.28
N ILE A 7 5.69 -8.04 -16.19
CA ILE A 7 6.39 -7.54 -14.99
C ILE A 7 5.39 -6.82 -14.07
N THR A 8 4.87 -7.52 -13.06
CA THR A 8 4.13 -6.93 -11.94
C THR A 8 5.06 -6.70 -10.75
N GLN A 9 5.07 -5.48 -10.19
CA GLN A 9 5.86 -5.16 -8.99
C GLN A 9 4.98 -4.91 -7.77
N VAL A 10 5.33 -5.57 -6.66
CA VAL A 10 4.68 -5.39 -5.35
C VAL A 10 5.65 -4.66 -4.42
N GLY A 11 5.21 -3.53 -3.86
CA GLY A 11 6.01 -2.72 -2.94
C GLY A 11 5.31 -2.48 -1.61
N VAL A 12 6.10 -2.44 -0.53
CA VAL A 12 5.67 -2.00 0.81
C VAL A 12 6.25 -0.60 1.08
N HIS A 13 5.49 0.24 1.77
CA HIS A 13 5.82 1.64 2.05
C HIS A 13 7.25 1.80 2.62
N GLY A 14 8.09 2.61 1.95
CA GLY A 14 9.50 2.84 2.27
C GLY A 14 10.50 2.33 1.22
N ALA A 15 10.23 1.19 0.57
CA ALA A 15 11.09 0.63 -0.49
C ALA A 15 10.50 0.78 -1.92
N GLY A 16 9.18 0.96 -2.03
CA GLY A 16 8.48 1.00 -3.33
C GLY A 16 8.86 2.18 -4.23
N LEU A 17 9.18 3.35 -3.65
CA LEU A 17 9.47 4.58 -4.43
C LEU A 17 10.76 4.50 -5.25
N THR A 18 11.80 3.85 -4.72
CA THR A 18 13.09 3.73 -5.39
C THR A 18 13.05 2.77 -6.58
N ASN A 19 12.22 1.73 -6.50
CA ASN A 19 12.14 0.73 -7.57
C ASN A 19 11.29 1.17 -8.77
N MET A 20 10.30 2.06 -8.56
CA MET A 20 9.42 2.54 -9.64
C MET A 20 10.17 3.26 -10.75
N MET A 21 11.26 3.97 -10.43
CA MET A 21 12.10 4.69 -11.40
C MET A 21 12.69 3.78 -12.50
N PHE A 22 12.74 2.47 -12.28
CA PHE A 22 13.32 1.50 -13.22
C PHE A 22 12.26 0.71 -14.01
N LEU A 23 10.97 1.02 -13.83
CA LEU A 23 9.90 0.30 -14.50
C LEU A 23 9.62 0.89 -15.89
N PRO A 24 9.43 0.03 -16.91
CA PRO A 24 8.93 0.50 -18.20
C PRO A 24 7.49 1.04 -18.06
N PRO A 25 7.09 2.03 -18.87
CA PRO A 25 5.71 2.51 -18.90
C PRO A 25 4.71 1.36 -19.15
N GLY A 26 3.53 1.44 -18.55
CA GLY A 26 2.50 0.43 -18.70
C GLY A 26 2.65 -0.78 -17.77
N VAL A 27 3.57 -0.77 -16.80
CA VAL A 27 3.61 -1.76 -15.71
C VAL A 27 2.58 -1.42 -14.61
N THR A 28 1.97 -2.45 -14.02
CA THR A 28 1.13 -2.30 -12.82
C THR A 28 1.96 -2.36 -11.54
N MET A 29 1.87 -1.30 -10.73
CA MET A 29 2.38 -1.24 -9.37
C MET A 29 1.26 -1.56 -8.37
N VAL A 30 1.51 -2.52 -7.49
CA VAL A 30 0.65 -2.80 -6.34
C VAL A 30 1.31 -2.29 -5.06
N GLN A 31 0.71 -1.30 -4.39
CA GLN A 31 1.14 -0.83 -3.08
C GLN A 31 0.31 -1.48 -1.98
N ILE A 32 0.98 -2.13 -1.03
CA ILE A 32 0.36 -2.58 0.22
C ILE A 32 0.39 -1.42 1.22
N VAL A 33 -0.80 -0.95 1.63
CA VAL A 33 -0.96 0.18 2.55
C VAL A 33 -1.32 -0.34 3.94
N PRO A 34 -0.47 -0.10 4.96
CA PRO A 34 -0.75 -0.46 6.34
C PRO A 34 -2.03 0.18 6.86
N TRP A 35 -2.59 -0.37 7.93
CA TRP A 35 -3.69 0.28 8.65
C TRP A 35 -3.20 1.62 9.23
N SER A 36 -3.54 2.72 8.56
CA SER A 36 -3.07 4.06 8.93
C SER A 36 -4.19 5.11 8.99
N GLY A 37 -5.42 4.76 8.59
CA GLY A 37 -6.57 5.68 8.57
C GLY A 37 -6.53 6.75 7.48
N HIS A 38 -5.48 6.81 6.67
CA HIS A 38 -5.25 7.88 5.70
C HIS A 38 -4.97 7.32 4.32
N ARG A 39 -6.01 6.74 3.71
CA ARG A 39 -6.03 6.19 2.34
C ARG A 39 -5.55 7.19 1.29
N TRP A 40 -5.84 8.48 1.51
CA TRP A 40 -5.49 9.57 0.61
C TRP A 40 -4.00 9.88 0.60
N LEU A 41 -3.30 9.65 1.72
CA LEU A 41 -1.89 9.97 1.84
C LEU A 41 -1.03 9.03 0.98
N ALA A 42 -1.39 7.74 0.96
CA ALA A 42 -0.75 6.75 0.09
C ALA A 42 -0.91 7.10 -1.40
N ARG A 43 -2.10 7.56 -1.81
CA ARG A 43 -2.34 8.01 -3.18
C ARG A 43 -1.52 9.25 -3.53
N MET A 44 -1.50 10.27 -2.68
CA MET A 44 -0.71 11.48 -2.93
C MET A 44 0.79 11.18 -2.99
N ASP A 45 1.29 10.32 -2.12
CA ASP A 45 2.72 10.00 -2.03
C ASP A 45 3.20 9.03 -3.13
N PHE A 46 2.32 8.15 -3.65
CA PHE A 46 2.70 7.08 -4.59
C PHE A 46 1.81 7.03 -5.83
N GLY A 47 0.49 7.02 -5.68
CA GLY A 47 -0.41 6.88 -6.83
C GLY A 47 -0.33 8.03 -7.84
N ASP A 48 -0.34 9.29 -7.39
CA ASP A 48 -0.23 10.44 -8.29
C ASP A 48 1.13 10.45 -9.03
N PRO A 49 2.27 10.17 -8.37
CA PRO A 49 3.54 9.92 -9.05
C PRO A 49 3.52 8.74 -10.04
N VAL A 50 2.92 7.59 -9.67
CA VAL A 50 2.82 6.39 -10.53
C VAL A 50 2.06 6.71 -11.81
N ASP A 51 0.91 7.37 -11.68
CA ASP A 51 0.10 7.79 -12.81
C ASP A 51 0.88 8.75 -13.73
N ALA A 52 1.62 9.72 -13.15
CA ALA A 52 2.45 10.67 -13.89
C ALA A 52 3.62 10.00 -14.64
N MET A 53 4.07 8.83 -14.19
CA MET A 53 5.10 8.02 -14.84
C MET A 53 4.53 7.09 -15.94
N GLY A 54 3.23 7.13 -16.20
CA GLY A 54 2.57 6.25 -17.17
C GLY A 54 2.47 4.79 -16.71
N LEU A 55 2.57 4.57 -15.39
CA LEU A 55 2.38 3.28 -14.75
C LEU A 55 0.91 3.14 -14.31
N ARG A 56 0.46 1.92 -14.03
CA ARG A 56 -0.85 1.67 -13.41
C ARG A 56 -0.71 1.51 -11.90
N TYR A 57 -1.67 2.02 -11.15
CA TYR A 57 -1.64 1.99 -9.69
C TYR A 57 -2.78 1.15 -9.09
N ILE A 58 -2.41 0.18 -8.24
CA ILE A 58 -3.35 -0.55 -7.40
C ILE A 58 -2.97 -0.37 -5.93
N GLN A 59 -3.91 0.19 -5.15
CA GLN A 59 -3.80 0.31 -3.71
C GLN A 59 -4.47 -0.88 -3.03
N TYR A 60 -3.69 -1.71 -2.34
CA TYR A 60 -4.21 -2.78 -1.48
C TYR A 60 -4.13 -2.37 -0.02
N GLU A 61 -5.28 -2.08 0.57
CA GLU A 61 -5.38 -1.67 1.97
C GLU A 61 -5.64 -2.88 2.84
N ILE A 62 -4.84 -3.03 3.89
CA ILE A 62 -5.07 -4.07 4.88
C ILE A 62 -6.15 -3.67 5.88
N GLY A 63 -6.93 -4.64 6.34
CA GLY A 63 -7.85 -4.43 7.45
C GLY A 63 -7.13 -4.37 8.79
N VAL A 64 -7.78 -3.81 9.81
CA VAL A 64 -7.25 -3.87 11.19
C VAL A 64 -7.04 -5.31 11.68
N HIS A 65 -7.81 -6.27 11.16
CA HIS A 65 -7.67 -7.69 11.47
C HIS A 65 -6.34 -8.29 10.99
N ASP A 66 -5.74 -7.71 9.96
CA ASP A 66 -4.48 -8.14 9.35
C ASP A 66 -3.25 -7.46 9.98
N SER A 67 -3.49 -6.55 10.92
CA SER A 67 -2.47 -5.77 11.62
C SER A 67 -2.28 -6.25 13.05
N THR A 68 -1.04 -6.28 13.53
CA THR A 68 -0.74 -6.53 14.96
C THR A 68 -1.19 -5.40 15.88
N LEU A 69 -1.68 -4.27 15.35
CA LEU A 69 -2.27 -3.20 16.16
C LEU A 69 -3.45 -3.70 16.99
N LYS A 70 -4.24 -4.65 16.47
CA LYS A 70 -5.39 -5.26 17.18
C LYS A 70 -4.99 -5.95 18.49
N ASP A 71 -3.75 -6.41 18.57
CA ASP A 71 -3.21 -7.13 19.73
C ASP A 71 -2.54 -6.16 20.72
N LYS A 72 -2.14 -4.97 20.24
CA LYS A 72 -1.44 -3.93 21.02
C LYS A 72 -2.38 -2.93 21.68
N TYR A 73 -3.59 -2.75 21.14
CA TYR A 73 -4.52 -1.73 21.58
C TYR A 73 -5.94 -2.28 21.81
N PRO A 74 -6.66 -1.81 22.85
CA PRO A 74 -8.08 -2.10 23.03
C PRO A 74 -8.91 -1.73 21.79
N ARG A 75 -10.01 -2.45 21.54
CA ARG A 75 -10.83 -2.27 20.33
C ARG A 75 -11.44 -0.87 20.20
N ASP A 76 -11.68 -0.20 21.32
CA ASP A 76 -12.22 1.15 21.45
C ASP A 76 -11.14 2.24 21.49
N HIS A 77 -9.86 1.86 21.40
CA HIS A 77 -8.74 2.78 21.47
C HIS A 77 -8.77 3.79 20.31
N GLU A 78 -8.38 5.03 20.60
CA GLU A 78 -8.39 6.19 19.68
C GLU A 78 -7.61 5.96 18.37
N ILE A 79 -6.70 4.99 18.35
CA ILE A 79 -5.96 4.54 17.16
C ILE A 79 -6.86 3.90 16.09
N PHE A 80 -8.04 3.40 16.48
CA PHE A 80 -9.03 2.79 15.59
C PHE A 80 -10.23 3.70 15.31
N THR A 81 -10.45 4.73 16.14
CA THR A 81 -11.65 5.59 16.07
C THR A 81 -11.38 7.03 15.63
N ILE A 82 -10.24 7.65 15.98
CA ILE A 82 -9.97 9.08 15.65
C ILE A 82 -8.50 9.29 15.28
N LEU A 83 -8.12 8.91 14.06
CA LEU A 83 -6.75 9.07 13.56
C LEU A 83 -6.34 10.54 13.32
N THR A 84 -7.29 11.46 13.16
CA THR A 84 -7.03 12.91 13.17
C THR A 84 -6.42 13.38 14.50
N ALA A 85 -6.75 12.71 15.62
CA ALA A 85 -6.14 12.98 16.92
C ALA A 85 -4.69 12.48 16.97
N LEU A 86 -4.37 11.37 16.28
CA LEU A 86 -2.98 10.93 16.09
C LEU A 86 -2.17 11.93 15.27
N HIS A 87 -2.75 12.55 14.24
CA HIS A 87 -2.09 13.62 13.50
C HIS A 87 -1.73 14.82 14.38
N LYS A 88 -2.57 15.16 15.36
CA LYS A 88 -2.25 16.20 16.37
C LYS A 88 -1.07 15.82 17.27
N LYS A 89 -0.79 14.53 17.46
CA LYS A 89 0.40 14.03 18.18
C LYS A 89 1.68 14.09 17.32
N GLY A 90 1.57 14.47 16.05
CA GLY A 90 2.68 14.76 15.14
C GLY A 90 3.10 13.58 14.26
N PHE A 91 3.64 13.91 13.07
CA PHE A 91 4.05 12.93 12.04
C PHE A 91 5.05 11.89 12.56
N LYS A 92 5.95 12.27 13.49
CA LYS A 92 6.93 11.34 14.09
C LYS A 92 6.25 10.24 14.91
N PHE A 93 5.23 10.59 15.70
CA PHE A 93 4.46 9.63 16.50
C PHE A 93 3.66 8.69 15.58
N MET A 94 2.99 9.25 14.58
CA MET A 94 2.26 8.48 13.57
C MET A 94 3.17 7.48 12.85
N ARG A 95 4.35 7.93 12.37
CA ARG A 95 5.32 7.06 11.69
C ARG A 95 5.83 5.95 12.61
N HIS A 96 6.16 6.27 13.85
CA HIS A 96 6.62 5.25 14.81
C HIS A 96 5.54 4.20 15.06
N THR A 97 4.29 4.59 15.25
CA THR A 97 3.21 3.69 15.67
C THR A 97 2.56 2.94 14.51
N LEU A 98 2.25 3.64 13.42
CA LEU A 98 1.49 3.09 12.29
C LEU A 98 2.36 2.65 11.12
N LEU A 99 3.58 3.17 10.95
CA LEU A 99 4.44 2.76 9.84
C LEU A 99 5.52 1.78 10.28
N ASN A 100 6.13 2.03 11.45
CA ASN A 100 7.23 1.20 11.96
C ASN A 100 6.80 0.25 13.09
N GLY A 101 5.61 0.46 13.66
CA GLY A 101 5.17 -0.17 14.91
C GLY A 101 4.17 -1.31 14.70
N GLN A 102 3.85 -1.66 13.46
CA GLN A 102 2.92 -2.74 13.14
C GLN A 102 3.56 -3.74 12.18
N ASP A 103 3.22 -5.01 12.40
CA ASP A 103 3.47 -6.08 11.45
C ASP A 103 2.15 -6.41 10.76
N ILE A 104 2.27 -6.85 9.50
CA ILE A 104 1.13 -7.07 8.62
C ILE A 104 1.13 -8.54 8.19
N THR A 105 0.01 -9.21 8.36
CA THR A 105 -0.24 -10.54 7.79
C THR A 105 -1.16 -10.38 6.59
N ILE A 106 -0.68 -10.71 5.40
CA ILE A 106 -1.48 -10.58 4.18
C ILE A 106 -2.36 -11.83 4.01
N ASP A 107 -3.68 -11.65 3.95
CA ASP A 107 -4.58 -12.70 3.47
C ASP A 107 -4.34 -12.96 1.99
N LEU A 108 -3.70 -14.10 1.70
CA LEU A 108 -3.35 -14.52 0.35
C LEU A 108 -4.58 -14.80 -0.54
N ASN A 109 -5.73 -15.15 0.04
CA ASN A 109 -6.95 -15.39 -0.75
C ASN A 109 -7.46 -14.08 -1.34
N CYS A 110 -7.50 -13.03 -0.52
CA CYS A 110 -7.87 -11.68 -0.95
C CYS A 110 -6.80 -11.08 -1.87
N PHE A 111 -5.52 -11.23 -1.49
CA PHE A 111 -4.41 -10.66 -2.26
C PHE A 111 -4.25 -11.31 -3.64
N ARG A 112 -4.58 -12.60 -3.78
CA ARG A 112 -4.58 -13.28 -5.09
C ARG A 112 -5.49 -12.58 -6.11
N ALA A 113 -6.65 -12.08 -5.69
CA ALA A 113 -7.55 -11.36 -6.59
C ALA A 113 -6.92 -10.05 -7.12
N VAL A 114 -6.12 -9.39 -6.28
CA VAL A 114 -5.37 -8.17 -6.62
C VAL A 114 -4.26 -8.48 -7.62
N LEU A 115 -3.49 -9.55 -7.39
CA LEU A 115 -2.44 -9.99 -8.32
C LEU A 115 -3.01 -10.40 -9.68
N LEU A 116 -4.14 -11.12 -9.69
CA LEU A 116 -4.81 -11.48 -10.93
C LEU A 116 -5.38 -10.27 -11.68
N ARG A 117 -5.78 -9.22 -10.96
CA ARG A 117 -6.17 -7.96 -11.58
C ARG A 117 -4.96 -7.27 -12.20
N ALA A 118 -3.85 -7.16 -11.47
CA ALA A 118 -2.62 -6.57 -11.98
C ALA A 118 -2.14 -7.27 -13.26
N LEU A 119 -2.11 -8.61 -13.25
CA LEU A 119 -1.73 -9.41 -14.41
C LEU A 119 -2.68 -9.23 -15.60
N ARG A 120 -4.00 -9.12 -15.37
CA ARG A 120 -4.95 -8.86 -16.45
C ARG A 120 -4.77 -7.48 -17.05
N ASP A 121 -4.57 -6.47 -16.21
CA ASP A 121 -4.37 -5.09 -16.64
C ASP A 121 -3.07 -4.97 -17.47
N ASP A 122 -2.07 -5.83 -17.22
CA ASP A 122 -0.84 -6.00 -18.04
C ASP A 122 -1.10 -6.69 -19.39
N LEU A 123 -2.05 -7.63 -19.48
CA LEU A 123 -2.35 -8.42 -20.69
C LEU A 123 -3.33 -7.77 -21.69
N THR A 124 -4.06 -6.72 -21.29
CA THR A 124 -5.01 -6.02 -22.16
C THR A 124 -4.40 -4.86 -22.98
N GLN A 125 -3.07 -4.84 -23.12
CA GLN A 125 -2.33 -3.87 -23.93
C GLN A 125 -2.27 -4.23 -25.41
#